data_AF-A0A1L9SWJ1-F1
#
_entry.id   AF-A0A1L9SWJ1-F1
#
_cell.length_a   1.000
_cell.length_b   1.000
_cell.length_c   1.000
_cell.angle_alpha   90.00
_cell.angle_beta   90.00
_cell.angle_gamma   90.00
#
_symmetry.space_group_name_H-M   'P 1'
#
loop_
_entity.id
_entity.type
_entity.pdbx_description
1 polymer ?
#
loop_
_entity_poly.entity_id
_entity_poly.type
_entity_poly.pdbx_seq_one_letter_code
_entity_poly.pdbx_strand_id
1 'polypeptide(L)'
;MASNVDIRGPLPHLSESEGALLSLVEDDSQDAVALSDKEALILELYRKSGELELEKEFLSQEPGSYSGEDVEAQLAVAERELLEARATHTVRRKAINTILMADPILKAVHLKANSPPEREYRALLKLINRRDILSLVHENLAAAHDLTLKNLSDMEVENMELIEKNRALTQELLGLARQQDAWKEGLEDTGLAAQLEGLEKDRRKVQARWEIMQNIASAIVVGSGVNWAENADLRALVLDEED
;
A
#
# COMPACT_ATOMS: atom_id res chain seq x y z
N MET A 1 1.71 17.56 -41.24
CA MET A 1 0.40 16.96 -40.93
C MET A 1 0.66 15.60 -40.32
N ALA A 2 0.94 15.57 -39.01
CA ALA A 2 1.03 14.34 -38.26
C ALA A 2 -0.31 14.18 -37.55
N SER A 3 -1.03 13.12 -37.91
CA SER A 3 -2.28 12.70 -37.29
C SER A 3 -2.04 12.43 -35.82
N ASN A 4 -2.65 13.24 -34.96
CA ASN A 4 -2.83 12.94 -33.55
C ASN A 4 -3.71 11.69 -33.49
N VAL A 5 -3.09 10.54 -33.23
CA VAL A 5 -3.85 9.31 -32.98
C VAL A 5 -4.37 9.46 -31.57
N ASP A 6 -5.67 9.74 -31.45
CA ASP A 6 -6.42 9.61 -30.19
C ASP A 6 -6.35 8.15 -29.74
N ILE A 7 -5.31 7.82 -28.99
CA ILE A 7 -5.23 6.60 -28.20
C ILE A 7 -5.72 6.98 -26.82
N ARG A 8 -7.02 6.87 -26.55
CA ARG A 8 -7.62 6.62 -25.22
C ARG A 8 -9.14 6.63 -25.32
N GLY A 9 -9.72 5.46 -25.54
CA GLY A 9 -11.08 5.20 -25.08
C GLY A 9 -11.14 5.23 -23.55
N PRO A 10 -12.34 5.33 -22.95
CA PRO A 10 -12.50 5.38 -21.50
C PRO A 10 -11.86 4.14 -20.87
N LEU A 11 -10.88 4.35 -19.98
CA LEU A 11 -10.25 3.30 -19.21
C LEU A 11 -11.33 2.64 -18.33
N PRO A 12 -11.64 1.33 -18.50
CA PRO A 12 -12.89 0.72 -18.04
C PRO A 12 -13.00 0.45 -16.52
N HIS A 13 -12.11 1.02 -15.71
CA HIS A 13 -11.96 0.71 -14.28
C HIS A 13 -11.90 1.96 -13.39
N LEU A 14 -12.01 3.15 -13.95
CA LEU A 14 -12.01 4.39 -13.19
C LEU A 14 -13.44 4.82 -12.91
N SER A 15 -13.70 5.14 -11.65
CA SER A 15 -14.93 5.82 -11.25
C SER A 15 -15.06 7.16 -11.96
N GLU A 16 -16.29 7.66 -12.10
CA GLU A 16 -16.57 8.95 -12.74
C GLU A 16 -15.77 10.11 -12.12
N SER A 17 -15.56 10.06 -10.80
CA SER A 17 -14.70 10.99 -10.06
C SER A 17 -13.21 10.88 -10.44
N GLU A 18 -12.69 9.67 -10.63
CA GLU A 18 -11.29 9.47 -11.03
C GLU A 18 -11.08 9.84 -12.50
N GLY A 19 -12.06 9.63 -13.36
CA GLY A 19 -12.07 10.14 -14.74
C GLY A 19 -12.04 11.66 -14.80
N ALA A 20 -12.80 12.34 -13.93
CA ALA A 20 -12.77 13.80 -13.81
C ALA A 20 -11.40 14.30 -13.32
N LEU A 21 -10.77 13.61 -12.36
CA LEU A 21 -9.42 13.94 -11.91
C LEU A 21 -8.38 13.74 -13.01
N LEU A 22 -8.48 12.67 -13.81
CA LEU A 22 -7.60 12.44 -14.95
C LEU A 22 -7.76 13.53 -16.00
N SER A 23 -8.99 13.95 -16.30
CA SER A 23 -9.22 15.09 -17.21
C SER A 23 -8.63 16.40 -16.69
N LEU A 24 -8.57 16.56 -15.36
CA LEU A 24 -7.92 17.68 -14.70
C LEU A 24 -6.39 17.53 -14.63
N VAL A 25 -5.83 16.34 -14.88
CA VAL A 25 -4.38 16.07 -14.93
C VAL A 25 -3.85 16.07 -16.37
N GLU A 26 -4.69 15.87 -17.38
CA GLU A 26 -4.30 15.99 -18.78
C GLU A 26 -4.03 17.44 -19.13
N ASP A 27 -2.80 17.76 -19.58
CA ASP A 27 -2.43 19.11 -19.98
C ASP A 27 -3.20 19.51 -21.23
N ASP A 28 -4.16 20.42 -21.07
CA ASP A 28 -4.80 21.07 -22.21
C ASP A 28 -3.73 21.88 -22.93
N SER A 29 -3.51 21.57 -24.22
CA SER A 29 -2.57 22.30 -25.08
C SER A 29 -2.81 23.82 -25.15
N GLN A 30 -3.97 24.30 -24.66
CA GLN A 30 -4.34 25.71 -24.54
C GLN A 30 -3.86 26.38 -23.24
N ASP A 31 -3.47 25.61 -22.23
CA ASP A 31 -2.97 26.11 -20.95
C ASP A 31 -1.42 26.13 -20.91
N ALA A 32 -0.75 25.66 -21.96
CA ALA A 32 0.69 25.79 -22.13
C ALA A 32 1.06 27.27 -22.30
N VAL A 33 1.56 27.89 -21.23
CA VAL A 33 2.21 29.20 -21.31
C VAL A 33 3.45 29.04 -22.17
N ALA A 34 3.35 29.47 -23.43
CA ALA A 34 4.48 29.47 -24.34
C ALA A 34 5.51 30.49 -23.84
N LEU A 35 6.53 29.99 -23.15
CA LEU A 35 7.66 30.80 -22.69
C LEU A 35 8.31 31.47 -23.89
N SER A 36 8.63 32.75 -23.77
CA SER A 36 9.47 33.43 -24.76
C SER A 36 10.84 32.74 -24.82
N ASP A 37 11.48 32.73 -25.99
CA ASP A 37 12.83 32.17 -26.15
C ASP A 37 13.83 32.72 -25.12
N LYS A 38 13.65 34.00 -24.72
CA LYS A 38 14.44 34.63 -23.67
C LYS A 38 14.15 34.06 -22.28
N GLU A 39 12.89 33.78 -21.97
CA GLU A 39 12.48 33.22 -20.68
C GLU A 39 12.95 31.76 -20.55
N ALA A 40 12.80 30.99 -21.63
CA ALA A 40 13.34 29.64 -21.71
C ALA A 40 14.86 29.63 -21.50
N LEU A 41 15.58 30.55 -22.17
CA LEU A 41 17.02 30.71 -21.99
C LEU A 41 17.39 31.11 -20.56
N ILE A 42 16.64 32.02 -19.93
CA ILE A 42 16.88 32.43 -18.54
C ILE A 42 16.72 31.24 -17.58
N LEU A 43 15.69 30.43 -17.76
CA LEU A 43 15.47 29.24 -16.93
C LEU A 43 16.56 28.18 -17.15
N GLU A 44 17.01 27.99 -18.39
CA GLU A 44 18.11 27.09 -18.71
C GLU A 44 19.43 27.58 -18.08
N LEU A 45 19.73 28.87 -18.18
CA LEU A 45 20.90 29.48 -17.56
C LEU A 45 20.84 29.39 -16.03
N TYR A 46 19.67 29.59 -15.43
CA TYR A 46 19.46 29.43 -13.98
C TYR A 46 19.74 27.99 -13.53
N ARG A 47 19.25 27.01 -14.29
CA ARG A 47 19.53 25.59 -14.01
C ARG A 47 21.02 25.30 -14.11
N LYS A 48 21.67 25.74 -15.19
CA LYS A 48 23.12 25.57 -15.39
C LYS A 48 23.94 26.28 -14.30
N SER A 49 23.56 27.48 -13.87
CA SER A 49 24.26 28.17 -12.79
C SER A 49 24.13 27.43 -11.47
N GLY A 50 22.97 26.84 -11.18
CA GLY A 50 22.79 26.02 -9.99
C GLY A 50 23.59 24.71 -10.01
N GLU A 51 23.75 24.09 -11.18
CA GLU A 51 24.63 22.92 -11.38
C GLU A 51 26.10 23.30 -11.20
N LEU A 52 26.54 24.42 -11.78
CA LEU A 52 27.92 24.92 -11.66
C LEU A 52 28.29 25.41 -10.25
N GLU A 53 27.35 26.00 -9.51
CA GLU A 53 27.57 26.36 -8.10
C GLU A 53 27.83 25.11 -7.25
N LEU A 54 27.07 24.04 -7.46
CA LEU A 54 27.30 22.76 -6.78
C LEU A 54 28.64 22.13 -7.15
N GLU A 55 28.99 22.13 -8.44
CA GLU A 55 30.29 21.62 -8.90
C GLU A 55 31.46 22.41 -8.32
N LYS A 56 31.32 23.75 -8.24
CA LYS A 56 32.32 24.61 -7.62
C LYS A 56 32.45 24.35 -6.12
N GLU A 57 31.33 24.20 -5.40
CA GLU A 57 31.36 23.88 -3.96
C GLU A 57 32.04 22.53 -3.73
N PHE A 58 31.75 21.53 -4.56
CA PHE A 58 32.39 20.21 -4.51
C PHE A 58 33.90 20.27 -4.81
N LEU A 59 34.32 21.00 -5.84
CA LEU A 59 35.73 21.17 -6.19
C LEU A 59 36.49 22.04 -5.17
N SER A 60 35.83 23.02 -4.55
CA SER A 60 36.45 23.83 -3.49
C SER A 60 36.71 23.04 -2.20
N GLN A 61 36.05 21.89 -2.05
CA GLN A 61 36.29 20.92 -0.99
C GLN A 61 37.35 19.87 -1.37
N GLU A 62 38.04 20.02 -2.51
CA GLU A 62 39.18 19.14 -2.81
C GLU A 62 40.20 19.17 -1.66
N PRO A 63 40.71 18.00 -1.29
CA PRO A 63 41.50 17.86 -0.09
C PRO A 63 42.87 18.53 -0.25
N GLY A 64 43.05 19.69 0.37
CA GLY A 64 44.37 20.22 0.62
C GLY A 64 45.17 19.20 1.45
N SER A 65 46.18 18.57 0.84
CA SER A 65 47.20 17.69 1.43
C SER A 65 46.90 17.19 2.85
N TYR A 66 46.19 16.06 2.96
CA TYR A 66 46.03 15.36 4.24
C TYR A 66 47.41 14.91 4.75
N SER A 67 47.97 15.67 5.70
CA SER A 67 49.18 15.29 6.44
C SER A 67 48.75 14.37 7.59
N GLY A 68 49.26 13.14 7.57
CA GLY A 68 48.63 11.96 8.14
C GLY A 68 48.74 11.74 9.65
N GLU A 69 48.36 12.71 10.50
CA GLU A 69 48.23 12.45 11.95
C GLU A 69 46.84 12.70 12.54
N ASP A 70 45.88 13.28 11.80
CA ASP A 70 44.51 13.46 12.32
C ASP A 70 43.45 13.43 11.21
N VAL A 71 43.50 12.37 10.38
CA VAL A 71 42.60 12.22 9.23
C VAL A 71 41.15 12.08 9.68
N GLU A 72 40.89 11.47 10.84
CA GLU A 72 39.54 11.20 11.34
C GLU A 72 38.86 12.45 11.90
N ALA A 73 39.57 13.30 12.66
CA ALA A 73 38.98 14.58 13.10
C ALA A 73 38.85 15.57 11.93
N GLN A 74 39.80 15.58 10.99
CA GLN A 74 39.70 16.40 9.77
C GLN A 74 38.52 15.97 8.89
N LEU A 75 38.26 14.66 8.80
CA LEU A 75 37.11 14.11 8.08
C LEU A 75 35.79 14.49 8.78
N ALA A 76 35.71 14.40 10.12
CA ALA A 76 34.52 14.83 10.87
C ALA A 76 34.22 16.33 10.71
N VAL A 77 35.25 17.18 10.64
CA VAL A 77 35.10 18.61 10.35
C VAL A 77 34.62 18.84 8.91
N ALA A 78 35.24 18.18 7.93
CA ALA A 78 34.84 18.29 6.52
C ALA A 78 33.42 17.79 6.27
N GLU A 79 33.00 16.68 6.91
CA GLU A 79 31.63 16.16 6.82
C GLU A 79 30.62 17.17 7.38
N ARG A 80 30.94 17.79 8.51
CA ARG A 80 30.09 18.81 9.10
C ARG A 80 29.98 20.04 8.21
N GLU A 81 31.09 20.53 7.68
CA GLU A 81 31.13 21.67 6.76
C GLU A 81 30.35 21.37 5.47
N LEU A 82 30.45 20.14 4.93
CA LEU A 82 29.67 19.69 3.79
C LEU A 82 28.18 19.66 4.11
N LEU A 83 27.79 19.13 5.27
CA LEU A 83 26.38 19.10 5.69
C LEU A 83 25.81 20.51 5.89
N GLU A 84 26.58 21.42 6.48
CA GLU A 84 26.21 22.84 6.64
C GLU A 84 26.09 23.53 5.26
N ALA A 85 27.03 23.31 4.34
CA ALA A 85 26.95 23.82 2.96
C ALA A 85 25.72 23.27 2.22
N ARG A 86 25.48 21.95 2.30
CA ARG A 86 24.32 21.32 1.67
C ARG A 86 23.00 21.85 2.25
N ALA A 87 22.92 22.03 3.57
CA ALA A 87 21.75 22.59 4.23
C ALA A 87 21.51 24.04 3.77
N THR A 88 22.54 24.88 3.79
CA THR A 88 22.43 26.30 3.39
C THR A 88 22.06 26.47 1.91
N HIS A 89 22.67 25.68 1.02
CA HIS A 89 22.31 25.67 -0.40
C HIS A 89 20.87 25.18 -0.63
N THR A 90 20.43 24.13 0.09
CA THR A 90 19.05 23.64 0.01
C THR A 90 18.03 24.68 0.47
N VAL A 91 18.32 25.39 1.57
CA VAL A 91 17.47 26.47 2.07
C VAL A 91 17.43 27.64 1.10
N ARG A 92 18.58 28.06 0.55
CA ARG A 92 18.66 29.14 -0.45
C ARG A 92 17.85 28.79 -1.70
N ARG A 93 18.02 27.58 -2.22
CA ARG A 93 17.26 27.07 -3.37
C ARG A 93 15.76 27.06 -3.10
N LYS A 94 15.35 26.60 -1.90
CA LYS A 94 13.95 26.60 -1.49
C LYS A 94 13.38 28.02 -1.41
N ALA A 95 14.13 28.96 -0.86
CA ALA A 95 13.73 30.37 -0.78
C ALA A 95 13.56 31.00 -2.17
N ILE A 96 14.54 30.81 -3.08
CA ILE A 96 14.46 31.32 -4.45
C ILE A 96 13.27 30.69 -5.19
N ASN A 97 13.09 29.38 -5.09
CA ASN A 97 11.96 28.69 -5.72
C ASN A 97 10.62 29.21 -5.18
N THR A 98 10.54 29.46 -3.88
CA THR A 98 9.34 30.04 -3.25
C THR A 98 9.04 31.43 -3.83
N ILE A 99 10.05 32.28 -4.03
CA ILE A 99 9.86 33.61 -4.65
C ILE A 99 9.42 33.47 -6.12
N LEU A 100 10.09 32.60 -6.88
CA LEU A 100 9.78 32.36 -8.30
C LEU A 100 8.37 31.78 -8.51
N MET A 101 7.84 31.03 -7.55
CA MET A 101 6.45 30.55 -7.60
C MET A 101 5.47 31.58 -7.05
N ALA A 102 5.75 32.19 -5.90
CA ALA A 102 4.80 33.06 -5.19
C ALA A 102 4.56 34.40 -5.90
N ASP A 103 5.59 35.03 -6.47
CA ASP A 103 5.44 36.34 -7.12
C ASP A 103 4.50 36.27 -8.34
N PRO A 104 4.63 35.31 -9.28
CA PRO A 104 3.66 35.13 -10.36
C PRO A 104 2.26 34.81 -9.87
N ILE A 105 2.08 34.07 -8.77
CA ILE A 105 0.76 33.75 -8.19
C ILE A 105 0.11 35.00 -7.58
N LEU A 106 0.87 35.78 -6.81
CA LEU A 106 0.36 37.00 -6.19
C LEU A 106 -0.02 38.03 -7.25
N LYS A 107 0.81 38.17 -8.29
CA LYS A 107 0.46 38.95 -9.47
C LYS A 107 -0.81 38.37 -10.09
N ALA A 108 -0.77 37.07 -10.45
CA ALA A 108 -1.81 36.07 -10.75
C ALA A 108 -3.24 36.28 -10.20
N VAL A 109 -3.32 36.71 -8.95
CA VAL A 109 -4.58 36.84 -8.23
C VAL A 109 -4.94 38.29 -7.94
N HIS A 110 -3.95 39.15 -7.68
CA HIS A 110 -4.18 40.49 -7.12
C HIS A 110 -3.90 41.66 -8.06
N LEU A 111 -3.03 41.52 -9.06
CA LEU A 111 -2.69 42.61 -9.99
C LEU A 111 -3.50 42.52 -11.30
N LYS A 112 -4.80 42.84 -11.22
CA LYS A 112 -5.73 42.75 -12.37
C LYS A 112 -5.77 44.00 -13.28
N ALA A 113 -4.93 45.04 -13.05
CA ALA A 113 -5.27 46.37 -13.56
C ALA A 113 -4.28 47.12 -14.47
N ASN A 114 -2.95 46.88 -14.48
CA ASN A 114 -2.03 47.94 -14.97
C ASN A 114 -1.01 47.61 -16.09
N SER A 115 -1.05 46.48 -16.81
CA SER A 115 -0.23 46.25 -18.04
C SER A 115 -0.56 44.90 -18.74
N PRO A 116 -0.50 44.77 -20.08
CA PRO A 116 -0.86 43.53 -20.81
C PRO A 116 0.13 42.37 -20.54
N PRO A 117 -0.24 41.09 -20.78
CA PRO A 117 -1.40 40.58 -21.53
C PRO A 117 -2.39 39.78 -20.66
N GLU A 118 -3.69 40.07 -20.79
CA GLU A 118 -4.77 39.31 -20.11
C GLU A 118 -4.72 37.79 -20.39
N ARG A 119 -4.07 37.35 -21.47
CA ARG A 119 -4.03 35.93 -21.87
C ARG A 119 -3.09 35.09 -21.00
N GLU A 120 -1.84 35.52 -20.81
CA GLU A 120 -0.85 34.78 -20.01
C GLU A 120 -1.29 34.69 -18.55
N TYR A 121 -1.82 35.80 -18.02
CA TYR A 121 -2.37 35.85 -16.68
C TYR A 121 -3.59 34.94 -16.49
N ARG A 122 -4.51 34.94 -17.48
CA ARG A 122 -5.70 34.07 -17.44
C ARG A 122 -5.33 32.60 -17.58
N ALA A 123 -4.30 32.27 -18.34
CA ALA A 123 -3.75 30.91 -18.41
C ALA A 123 -3.11 30.51 -17.06
N LEU A 124 -2.31 31.39 -16.45
CA LEU A 124 -1.70 31.14 -15.14
C LEU A 124 -2.76 30.93 -14.04
N LEU A 125 -3.84 31.72 -14.05
CA LEU A 125 -4.94 31.58 -13.08
C LEU A 125 -5.66 30.22 -13.19
N LYS A 126 -5.86 29.70 -14.41
CA LYS A 126 -6.41 28.35 -14.61
C LYS A 126 -5.48 27.27 -14.06
N LEU A 127 -4.19 27.37 -14.35
CA LEU A 127 -3.17 26.44 -13.84
C LEU A 127 -3.10 26.48 -12.31
N ILE A 128 -3.23 27.66 -11.70
CA ILE A 128 -3.30 27.82 -10.24
C ILE A 128 -4.53 27.10 -9.67
N ASN A 129 -5.72 27.36 -10.22
CA ASN A 129 -6.94 26.70 -9.75
C ASN A 129 -6.86 25.17 -9.87
N ARG A 130 -6.32 24.69 -10.99
CA ARG A 130 -6.10 23.25 -11.23
C ARG A 130 -5.12 22.66 -10.22
N ARG A 131 -3.97 23.31 -10.00
CA ARG A 131 -3.01 22.91 -8.97
C ARG A 131 -3.66 22.84 -7.60
N ASP A 132 -4.47 23.83 -7.23
CA ASP A 132 -5.10 23.91 -5.91
C ASP A 132 -6.12 22.78 -5.71
N ILE A 133 -6.93 22.48 -6.73
CA ILE A 133 -7.85 21.33 -6.72
C ILE A 133 -7.07 20.02 -6.61
N LEU A 134 -6.01 19.83 -7.41
CA LEU A 134 -5.17 18.63 -7.36
C LEU A 134 -4.47 18.47 -6.02
N SER A 135 -4.05 19.58 -5.40
CA SER A 135 -3.40 19.58 -4.08
C SER A 135 -4.38 19.16 -2.99
N LEU A 136 -5.62 19.65 -3.02
CA LEU A 136 -6.68 19.24 -2.10
C LEU A 136 -7.02 17.74 -2.26
N VAL A 137 -7.11 17.27 -3.51
CA VAL A 137 -7.37 15.86 -3.81
C VAL A 137 -6.20 14.99 -3.33
N HIS A 138 -4.96 15.44 -3.54
CA HIS A 138 -3.77 14.73 -3.08
C HIS A 138 -3.73 14.61 -1.56
N GLU A 139 -4.05 15.69 -0.83
CA GLU A 139 -4.11 15.66 0.63
C GLU A 139 -5.18 14.68 1.13
N ASN A 140 -6.37 14.68 0.52
CA ASN A 140 -7.42 13.71 0.85
C ASN A 140 -7.00 12.27 0.58
N LEU A 141 -6.34 12.02 -0.56
CA LEU A 141 -5.87 10.69 -0.93
C LEU A 141 -4.73 10.23 -0.01
N ALA A 142 -3.81 11.13 0.36
CA ALA A 142 -2.76 10.84 1.33
C ALA A 142 -3.34 10.52 2.71
N ALA A 143 -4.34 11.28 3.17
CA ALA A 143 -5.02 11.01 4.44
C ALA A 143 -5.76 9.66 4.43
N ALA A 144 -6.44 9.33 3.33
CA ALA A 144 -7.10 8.04 3.15
C ALA A 144 -6.09 6.89 3.13
N HIS A 145 -4.97 7.07 2.43
CA HIS A 145 -3.87 6.12 2.39
C HIS A 145 -3.27 5.89 3.78
N ASP A 146 -2.97 6.94 4.53
CA ASP A 146 -2.44 6.83 5.89
C ASP A 146 -3.41 6.13 6.84
N LEU A 147 -4.71 6.36 6.68
CA LEU A 147 -5.75 5.64 7.43
C LEU A 147 -5.77 4.15 7.06
N THR A 148 -5.66 3.82 5.77
CA THR A 148 -5.63 2.42 5.33
C THR A 148 -4.39 1.68 5.83
N LEU A 149 -3.23 2.35 5.87
CA LEU A 149 -2.01 1.78 6.43
C LEU A 149 -2.12 1.54 7.93
N LYS A 150 -2.73 2.48 8.68
CA LYS A 150 -3.00 2.30 10.11
C LYS A 150 -3.92 1.11 10.35
N ASN A 151 -5.04 1.04 9.62
CA ASN A 151 -5.97 -0.07 9.73
C ASN A 151 -5.30 -1.41 9.40
N LEU A 152 -4.45 -1.45 8.36
CA LEU A 152 -3.70 -2.66 8.01
C LEU A 152 -2.73 -3.06 9.13
N SER A 153 -1.99 -2.10 9.69
CA SER A 153 -1.11 -2.34 10.85
C SER A 153 -1.88 -2.84 12.07
N ASP A 154 -3.06 -2.27 12.36
CA ASP A 154 -3.89 -2.68 13.49
C ASP A 154 -4.42 -4.11 13.30
N MET A 155 -4.86 -4.45 12.08
CA MET A 155 -5.29 -5.81 11.71
C MET A 155 -4.14 -6.82 11.76
N GLU A 156 -2.92 -6.43 11.40
CA GLU A 156 -1.73 -7.30 11.52
C GLU A 156 -1.41 -7.62 12.98
N VAL A 157 -1.52 -6.63 13.88
CA VAL A 157 -1.36 -6.84 15.32
C VAL A 157 -2.45 -7.75 15.86
N GLU A 158 -3.71 -7.52 15.50
CA GLU A 158 -4.83 -8.37 15.91
C GLU A 158 -4.64 -9.83 15.42
N ASN A 159 -4.19 -10.01 14.19
CA ASN A 159 -3.91 -11.33 13.64
C ASN A 159 -2.79 -12.05 14.40
N MET A 160 -1.72 -11.33 14.76
CA MET A 160 -0.65 -11.87 15.60
C MET A 160 -1.18 -12.33 16.96
N GLU A 161 -2.01 -11.53 17.62
CA GLU A 161 -2.65 -11.92 18.89
C GLU A 161 -3.55 -13.15 18.74
N LEU A 162 -4.32 -13.24 17.64
CA LEU A 162 -5.17 -14.39 17.35
C LEU A 162 -4.35 -15.65 17.10
N ILE A 163 -3.23 -15.55 16.39
CA ILE A 163 -2.30 -16.67 16.18
C ILE A 163 -1.74 -17.15 17.51
N GLU A 164 -1.36 -16.24 18.41
CA GLU A 164 -0.88 -16.60 19.75
C GLU A 164 -1.97 -17.29 20.58
N LYS A 165 -3.21 -16.77 20.57
CA LYS A 165 -4.36 -17.40 21.25
C LYS A 165 -4.65 -18.79 20.68
N ASN A 166 -4.68 -18.94 19.35
CA ASN A 166 -4.86 -20.23 18.69
C ASN A 166 -3.73 -21.22 19.07
N ARG A 167 -2.49 -20.74 19.16
CA ARG A 167 -1.37 -21.56 19.61
C ARG A 167 -1.54 -22.02 21.08
N ALA A 168 -1.99 -21.14 21.96
CA ALA A 168 -2.25 -21.49 23.35
C ALA A 168 -3.39 -22.51 23.47
N LEU A 169 -4.52 -22.29 22.79
CA LEU A 169 -5.66 -23.20 22.77
C LEU A 169 -5.29 -24.56 22.17
N THR A 170 -4.51 -24.61 21.09
CA THR A 170 -4.06 -25.89 20.51
C THR A 170 -3.10 -26.62 21.45
N GLN A 171 -2.27 -25.90 22.21
CA GLN A 171 -1.45 -26.51 23.27
C GLN A 171 -2.31 -27.08 24.40
N GLU A 172 -3.35 -26.36 24.84
CA GLU A 172 -4.31 -26.84 25.84
C GLU A 172 -5.08 -28.07 25.35
N LEU A 173 -5.59 -28.05 24.12
CA LEU A 173 -6.27 -29.19 23.50
C LEU A 173 -5.36 -30.41 23.41
N LEU A 174 -4.10 -30.23 22.97
CA LEU A 174 -3.11 -31.32 22.98
C LEU A 174 -2.82 -31.83 24.39
N GLY A 175 -2.81 -30.95 25.39
CA GLY A 175 -2.68 -31.31 26.80
C GLY A 175 -3.86 -32.17 27.29
N LEU A 176 -5.10 -31.75 26.99
CA LEU A 176 -6.32 -32.47 27.34
C LEU A 176 -6.43 -33.81 26.61
N ALA A 177 -6.11 -33.85 25.31
CA ALA A 177 -6.05 -35.09 24.53
C ALA A 177 -5.03 -36.07 25.13
N ARG A 178 -3.84 -35.60 25.51
CA ARG A 178 -2.85 -36.43 26.22
C ARG A 178 -3.36 -36.92 27.57
N GLN A 179 -4.09 -36.10 28.33
CA GLN A 179 -4.71 -36.56 29.59
C GLN A 179 -5.80 -37.61 29.35
N GLN A 180 -6.58 -37.46 28.26
CA GLN A 180 -7.57 -38.43 27.81
C GLN A 180 -6.94 -39.75 27.33
N ASP A 181 -5.68 -39.76 26.90
CA ASP A 181 -4.98 -41.01 26.59
C ASP A 181 -4.21 -41.55 27.82
N ALA A 182 -3.72 -40.69 28.69
CA ALA A 182 -2.92 -41.07 29.87
C ALA A 182 -3.71 -41.88 30.92
N TRP A 183 -5.02 -41.65 31.09
CA TRP A 183 -5.81 -42.50 32.01
C TRP A 183 -5.94 -43.95 31.52
N LYS A 184 -5.79 -44.19 30.21
CA LYS A 184 -5.76 -45.55 29.65
C LYS A 184 -4.45 -46.26 29.99
N GLU A 185 -3.34 -45.52 30.05
CA GLU A 185 -2.02 -46.05 30.43
C GLU A 185 -1.88 -46.26 31.95
N GLY A 186 -2.57 -45.47 32.76
CA GLY A 186 -2.58 -45.59 34.23
C GLY A 186 -3.52 -46.67 34.80
N LEU A 187 -4.17 -47.45 33.95
CA LEU A 187 -5.08 -48.52 34.37
C LEU A 187 -4.28 -49.77 34.79
N GLU A 188 -4.00 -49.94 36.10
CA GLU A 188 -3.26 -51.10 36.63
C GLU A 188 -4.04 -52.43 36.47
N ASP A 189 -5.36 -52.36 36.31
CA ASP A 189 -6.22 -53.53 36.22
C ASP A 189 -6.32 -54.04 34.77
N THR A 190 -5.51 -55.05 34.46
CA THR A 190 -5.39 -55.69 33.13
C THR A 190 -6.72 -56.20 32.56
N GLY A 191 -7.70 -56.55 33.42
CA GLY A 191 -9.02 -57.02 32.99
C GLY A 191 -9.91 -55.90 32.46
N LEU A 192 -9.87 -54.72 33.08
CA LEU A 192 -10.63 -53.54 32.65
C LEU A 192 -10.04 -52.93 31.36
N ALA A 193 -8.71 -52.95 31.22
CA ALA A 193 -8.04 -52.50 30.00
C ALA A 193 -8.45 -53.33 28.77
N ALA A 194 -8.50 -54.66 28.91
CA ALA A 194 -8.92 -55.56 27.83
C ALA A 194 -10.41 -55.37 27.44
N GLN A 195 -11.29 -55.07 28.40
CA GLN A 195 -12.70 -54.77 28.13
C GLN A 195 -12.86 -53.43 27.40
N LEU A 196 -12.10 -52.41 27.78
CA LEU A 196 -12.06 -51.11 27.11
C LEU A 196 -11.58 -51.22 25.67
N GLU A 197 -10.50 -51.97 25.42
CA GLU A 197 -10.01 -52.20 24.06
C GLU A 197 -11.02 -52.97 23.20
N GLY A 198 -11.74 -53.93 23.79
CA GLY A 198 -12.84 -54.64 23.13
C GLY A 198 -13.98 -53.70 22.75
N LEU A 199 -14.43 -52.85 23.67
CA LEU A 199 -15.49 -51.86 23.44
C LEU A 199 -15.09 -50.81 22.39
N GLU A 200 -13.84 -50.35 22.38
CA GLU A 200 -13.35 -49.43 21.35
C GLU A 200 -13.32 -50.07 19.96
N LYS A 201 -12.87 -51.33 19.86
CA LYS A 201 -12.91 -52.08 18.60
C LYS A 201 -14.33 -52.27 18.10
N ASP A 202 -15.28 -52.54 18.99
CA ASP A 202 -16.67 -52.71 18.61
C ASP A 202 -17.32 -51.38 18.22
N ARG A 203 -16.99 -50.28 18.91
CA ARG A 203 -17.40 -48.92 18.50
C ARG A 203 -16.90 -48.59 17.09
N ARG A 204 -15.61 -48.84 16.79
CA ARG A 204 -15.03 -48.62 15.46
C ARG A 204 -15.70 -49.48 14.38
N LYS A 205 -16.02 -50.74 14.68
CA LYS A 205 -16.77 -51.60 13.74
C LYS A 205 -18.18 -51.06 13.47
N VAL A 206 -18.87 -50.58 14.50
CA VAL A 206 -20.21 -50.00 14.35
C VAL A 206 -20.16 -48.70 13.56
N GLN A 207 -19.19 -47.83 13.85
CA GLN A 207 -18.98 -46.58 13.13
C GLN A 207 -18.64 -46.81 11.65
N ALA A 208 -17.70 -47.72 11.35
CA ALA A 208 -17.37 -48.08 9.97
C ALA A 208 -18.58 -48.68 9.23
N ARG A 209 -19.41 -49.48 9.91
CA ARG A 209 -20.66 -50.00 9.32
C ARG A 209 -21.67 -48.89 9.05
N TRP A 210 -21.76 -47.91 9.94
CA TRP A 210 -22.61 -46.74 9.78
C TRP A 210 -22.16 -45.89 8.58
N GLU A 211 -20.88 -45.56 8.48
CA GLU A 211 -20.29 -44.82 7.36
C GLU A 211 -20.52 -45.54 6.02
N ILE A 212 -20.35 -46.87 5.98
CA ILE A 212 -20.65 -47.66 4.78
C ILE A 212 -22.14 -47.58 4.43
N MET A 213 -23.03 -47.71 5.43
CA MET A 213 -24.47 -47.67 5.22
C MET A 213 -24.94 -46.29 4.76
N GLN A 214 -24.35 -45.22 5.30
CA GLN A 214 -24.62 -43.83 4.92
C GLN A 214 -24.15 -43.54 3.50
N ASN A 215 -22.92 -43.95 3.15
CA ASN A 215 -22.42 -43.82 1.78
C ASN A 215 -23.27 -44.57 0.76
N ILE A 216 -23.73 -45.79 1.10
CA ILE A 216 -24.64 -46.56 0.25
C ILE A 216 -25.99 -45.83 0.12
N ALA A 217 -26.57 -45.34 1.23
CA ALA A 217 -27.84 -44.63 1.21
C ALA A 217 -27.77 -43.34 0.38
N SER A 218 -26.70 -42.55 0.55
CA SER A 218 -26.42 -41.34 -0.22
C SER A 218 -26.27 -41.64 -1.72
N ALA A 219 -25.48 -42.67 -2.07
CA ALA A 219 -25.30 -43.09 -3.47
C ALA A 219 -26.61 -43.57 -4.11
N ILE A 220 -27.48 -44.26 -3.37
CA ILE A 220 -28.80 -44.68 -3.85
C ILE A 220 -29.70 -43.46 -4.10
N VAL A 221 -29.75 -42.52 -3.16
CA VAL A 221 -30.59 -41.32 -3.28
C VAL A 221 -30.13 -40.45 -4.45
N VAL A 222 -28.84 -40.18 -4.57
CA VAL A 222 -28.27 -39.39 -5.68
C VAL A 222 -28.43 -40.13 -7.02
N GLY A 223 -28.17 -41.45 -7.06
CA GLY A 223 -28.29 -42.28 -8.26
C GLY A 223 -29.72 -42.55 -8.72
N SER A 224 -30.71 -42.39 -7.83
CA SER A 224 -32.14 -42.59 -8.16
C SER A 224 -32.74 -41.46 -8.99
N GLY A 225 -32.05 -40.32 -9.11
CA GLY A 225 -32.54 -39.13 -9.83
C GLY A 225 -33.69 -38.41 -9.13
N VAL A 226 -34.01 -38.76 -7.88
CA VAL A 226 -34.96 -38.02 -7.03
C VAL A 226 -34.38 -36.65 -6.69
N ASN A 227 -35.20 -35.60 -6.67
CA ASN A 227 -34.77 -34.25 -6.29
C ASN A 227 -34.56 -34.13 -4.77
N TRP A 228 -33.45 -34.71 -4.30
CA TRP A 228 -33.04 -34.75 -2.90
C TRP A 228 -32.63 -33.37 -2.35
N ALA A 229 -32.29 -32.43 -3.23
CA ALA A 229 -31.88 -31.10 -2.82
C ALA A 229 -33.03 -30.29 -2.21
N GLU A 230 -34.29 -30.53 -2.58
CA GLU A 230 -35.44 -29.78 -2.05
C GLU A 230 -36.06 -30.38 -0.77
N ASN A 231 -35.77 -31.64 -0.47
CA ASN A 231 -36.30 -32.32 0.71
C ASN A 231 -35.26 -32.31 1.84
N ALA A 232 -35.59 -31.68 2.97
CA ALA A 232 -34.70 -31.57 4.13
C ALA A 232 -34.20 -32.93 4.65
N ASP A 233 -35.06 -33.95 4.65
CA ASP A 233 -34.70 -35.29 5.16
C ASP A 233 -33.71 -36.02 4.24
N LEU A 234 -33.86 -35.84 2.92
CA LEU A 234 -32.95 -36.43 1.92
C LEU A 234 -31.65 -35.61 1.81
N ARG A 235 -31.73 -34.30 2.01
CA ARG A 235 -30.57 -33.41 2.05
C ARG A 235 -29.68 -33.75 3.25
N ALA A 236 -30.25 -33.95 4.44
CA ALA A 236 -29.51 -34.37 5.64
C ALA A 236 -28.91 -35.78 5.53
N LEU A 237 -29.51 -36.67 4.73
CA LEU A 237 -28.97 -38.00 4.47
C LEU A 237 -27.78 -37.98 3.49
N VAL A 238 -27.71 -36.98 2.62
CA VAL A 238 -26.69 -36.86 1.55
C VAL A 238 -25.55 -35.93 1.95
N LEU A 239 -25.85 -34.84 2.65
CA LEU A 239 -24.86 -33.94 3.22
C LEU A 239 -24.57 -34.40 4.65
N ASP A 240 -23.36 -34.93 4.85
CA ASP A 240 -22.82 -35.14 6.20
C ASP A 240 -22.74 -33.77 6.90
N GLU A 241 -23.63 -33.51 7.86
CA GLU A 241 -23.44 -32.45 8.85
C GLU A 241 -22.57 -33.00 10.00
N GLU A 242 -21.34 -33.40 9.66
CA GLU A 242 -20.24 -33.46 10.63
C GLU A 242 -19.33 -32.26 10.36
N ASP A 243 -19.74 -31.10 10.87
CA ASP A 243 -18.87 -30.00 11.31
C ASP A 243 -19.28 -29.60 12.74
#